data_AF-A0A2S1PUW6-F1
#
_entry.id   AF-A0A2S1PUW6-F1
#
_cell.length_a   1.000
_cell.length_b   1.000
_cell.length_c   1.000
_cell.angle_alpha   90.00
_cell.angle_beta   90.00
_cell.angle_gamma   90.00
#
_symmetry.space_group_name_H-M   'P 1'
#
loop_
_entity.id
_entity.type
_entity.pdbx_description
1 polymer ?
#
loop_
_entity_poly.entity_id
_entity_poly.type
_entity_poly.pdbx_seq_one_letter_code
_entity_poly.pdbx_strand_id
1 'polypeptide(L)'
;MRKEFLQTKSRVNKKRIFRKKNINHIKLLAIKYNLFCFFISTESITLNKKILSELVFTESGGIFSLMQWTFRFYSIAQWDS
;
A
#
# COMPACT_ATOMS: atom_id res chain seq x y z
N MET A 1 29.24 15.62 17.10
CA MET A 1 29.16 15.68 15.62
C MET A 1 29.14 14.34 14.88
N ARG A 2 30.21 13.51 14.79
CA ARG A 2 30.18 12.25 14.00
C ARG A 2 29.07 11.26 14.41
N LYS A 3 28.85 11.09 15.72
CA LYS A 3 27.81 10.21 16.28
C LYS A 3 26.39 10.67 15.92
N GLU A 4 26.11 11.97 16.00
CA GLU A 4 24.79 12.55 15.67
C GLU A 4 24.48 12.47 14.17
N PHE A 5 25.50 12.68 13.32
CA PHE A 5 25.38 12.50 11.88
C PHE A 5 25.01 11.05 11.52
N LEU A 6 25.71 10.08 12.10
CA LEU A 6 25.42 8.65 11.90
C LEU A 6 24.02 8.27 12.41
N GLN A 7 23.59 8.78 13.56
CA GLN A 7 22.24 8.57 14.08
C GLN A 7 21.16 9.14 13.16
N THR A 8 21.38 10.35 12.62
CA THR A 8 20.44 10.99 11.68
C THR A 8 20.32 10.19 10.38
N LYS A 9 21.45 9.76 9.81
CA LYS A 9 21.49 8.88 8.63
C LYS A 9 20.75 7.56 8.90
N SER A 10 20.97 6.95 10.07
CA SER A 10 20.29 5.73 10.49
C SER A 10 18.77 5.90 10.59
N ARG A 11 18.28 6.99 11.19
CA ARG A 11 16.84 7.31 11.28
C ARG A 11 16.19 7.43 9.90
N VAL A 12 16.85 8.10 8.94
CA VAL A 12 16.36 8.22 7.56
C VAL A 12 16.29 6.85 6.89
N ASN A 13 17.33 6.03 7.05
CA ASN A 13 17.37 4.70 6.45
C ASN A 13 16.30 3.78 7.05
N LYS A 14 16.12 3.80 8.37
CA LYS A 14 15.07 3.04 9.06
C LYS A 14 13.67 3.40 8.54
N LYS A 15 13.39 4.69 8.31
CA LYS A 15 12.13 5.15 7.70
C LYS A 15 11.95 4.61 6.27
N ARG A 16 13.02 4.60 5.45
CA ARG A 16 12.96 4.05 4.08
C ARG A 16 12.71 2.54 4.06
N ILE A 17 13.42 1.79 4.91
CA ILE A 17 13.25 0.33 5.03
C ILE A 17 11.82 -0.01 5.48
N PHE A 18 11.30 0.70 6.48
CA PHE A 18 9.93 0.49 6.95
C PHE A 18 8.88 0.75 5.85
N ARG A 19 9.04 1.85 5.09
CA ARG A 19 8.17 2.13 3.94
C ARG A 19 8.23 1.01 2.89
N LYS A 20 9.43 0.51 2.57
CA LYS A 20 9.61 -0.58 1.60
C LYS A 20 8.96 -1.88 2.09
N LYS A 21 9.08 -2.20 3.37
CA LYS A 21 8.43 -3.36 3.99
C LYS A 21 6.90 -3.27 3.85
N ASN A 22 6.30 -2.13 4.17
CA ASN A 22 4.85 -1.94 4.06
C ASN A 22 4.37 -2.08 2.61
N ILE A 23 5.11 -1.50 1.65
CA ILE A 23 4.81 -1.66 0.22
C ILE A 23 4.88 -3.12 -0.21
N ASN A 24 5.88 -3.87 0.27
CA ASN A 24 6.02 -5.28 -0.07
C ASN A 24 4.87 -6.12 0.50
N HIS A 25 4.37 -5.83 1.69
CA HIS A 25 3.18 -6.49 2.24
C HIS A 25 1.94 -6.24 1.37
N ILE A 26 1.73 -5.01 0.92
CA ILE A 26 0.62 -4.68 0.02
C ILE A 26 0.79 -5.37 -1.35
N LYS A 27 2.03 -5.41 -1.88
CA LYS A 27 2.35 -6.11 -3.14
C LYS A 27 2.03 -7.60 -3.11
N LEU A 28 2.17 -8.24 -1.95
CA LEU A 28 1.88 -9.67 -1.81
C LEU A 28 0.39 -9.95 -1.95
N LEU A 29 -0.45 -8.97 -1.62
CA LEU A 29 -1.91 -9.11 -1.62
C LEU A 29 -2.55 -8.59 -2.92
N ALA A 30 -1.98 -7.55 -3.53
CA ALA A 30 -2.45 -7.00 -4.79
C ALA A 30 -1.77 -7.67 -6.00
N ILE A 31 -2.56 -8.31 -6.86
CA ILE A 31 -2.10 -8.96 -8.12
C ILE A 31 -1.16 -8.04 -8.92
N LYS A 32 -1.51 -6.75 -9.01
CA LYS A 32 -0.65 -5.70 -9.57
C LYS A 32 -0.72 -4.45 -8.68
N TYR A 33 0.35 -4.19 -7.92
CA TYR A 33 0.43 -3.04 -7.02
C TYR A 33 0.20 -1.69 -7.71
N ASN A 34 0.66 -1.53 -8.95
CA ASN A 34 0.45 -0.29 -9.70
C ASN A 34 -1.03 -0.07 -10.04
N LEU A 35 -1.75 -1.14 -10.41
CA LEU A 35 -3.20 -1.07 -10.63
C LEU A 35 -3.92 -0.75 -9.31
N PHE A 36 -3.58 -1.45 -8.24
CA PHE A 36 -4.14 -1.13 -6.94
C PHE A 36 -3.89 0.33 -6.52
N CYS A 37 -2.69 0.88 -6.77
CA CYS A 37 -2.41 2.29 -6.50
C CYS A 37 -3.23 3.24 -7.39
N PHE A 38 -3.45 2.88 -8.65
CA PHE A 38 -4.33 3.64 -9.55
C PHE A 38 -5.77 3.63 -9.04
N PHE A 39 -6.33 2.45 -8.75
CA PHE A 39 -7.66 2.29 -8.16
C PHE A 39 -7.85 3.14 -6.89
N ILE A 40 -6.94 3.04 -5.93
CA ILE A 40 -6.97 3.84 -4.69
C ILE A 40 -6.96 5.34 -4.98
N SER A 41 -6.19 5.78 -5.97
CA SER A 41 -6.13 7.18 -6.38
C SER A 41 -7.41 7.65 -7.07
N THR A 42 -7.98 6.82 -7.95
CA THR A 42 -9.18 7.15 -8.72
C THR A 42 -10.42 7.20 -7.82
N GLU A 43 -10.56 6.23 -6.91
CA GLU A 43 -11.63 6.20 -5.90
C GLU A 43 -11.40 7.20 -4.76
N SER A 44 -10.35 8.03 -4.82
CA SER A 44 -10.02 9.05 -3.82
C SER A 44 -9.87 8.50 -2.38
N ILE A 45 -9.40 7.26 -2.26
CA ILE A 45 -9.24 6.58 -0.97
C ILE A 45 -7.95 7.07 -0.30
N THR A 46 -8.07 7.93 0.71
CA THR A 46 -6.92 8.47 1.46
C THR A 46 -6.46 7.52 2.58
N LEU A 47 -5.84 6.40 2.20
CA LEU A 47 -5.29 5.43 3.17
C LEU A 47 -3.76 5.47 3.21
N ASN A 48 -3.22 5.67 4.41
CA ASN A 48 -1.77 5.61 4.62
C ASN A 48 -1.26 4.18 4.38
N LYS A 49 -0.20 4.02 3.58
CA LYS A 49 0.43 2.72 3.31
C LYS A 49 0.83 1.95 4.56
N LYS A 50 1.13 2.63 5.68
CA LYS A 50 1.37 1.98 6.98
C LYS A 50 0.11 1.30 7.51
N ILE A 51 -0.99 2.05 7.58
CA ILE A 51 -2.27 1.55 8.09
C ILE A 51 -2.76 0.42 7.17
N LEU A 52 -2.69 0.63 5.86
CA LEU A 52 -3.08 -0.39 4.89
C LEU A 52 -2.28 -1.69 5.06
N SER A 53 -0.96 -1.61 5.27
CA SER A 53 -0.15 -2.82 5.51
C SER A 53 -0.45 -3.52 6.82
N GLU A 54 -1.02 -2.82 7.80
CA GLU A 54 -1.44 -3.39 9.08
C GLU A 54 -2.80 -4.07 8.94
N LEU A 55 -3.76 -3.40 8.28
CA LEU A 55 -5.08 -3.93 7.95
C LEU A 55 -5.02 -5.25 7.17
N VAL A 56 -4.02 -5.40 6.28
CA VAL A 56 -3.71 -6.67 5.58
C VAL A 56 -3.65 -7.87 6.53
N PHE A 57 -3.13 -7.68 7.75
CA PHE A 57 -2.96 -8.76 8.73
C PHE A 57 -4.02 -8.76 9.83
N THR A 58 -4.60 -7.61 10.16
CA THR A 58 -5.56 -7.49 11.28
C THR A 58 -7.01 -7.62 10.84
N GLU A 59 -7.35 -7.25 9.60
CA GLU A 59 -8.73 -7.17 9.11
C GLU A 59 -8.87 -7.83 7.73
N SER A 60 -8.75 -9.15 7.70
CA SER A 60 -8.83 -9.94 6.47
C SER A 60 -10.15 -9.71 5.69
N GLY A 61 -11.28 -9.54 6.39
CA GLY A 61 -12.58 -9.26 5.78
C GLY A 61 -12.62 -7.91 5.04
N GLY A 62 -12.16 -6.83 5.68
CA GLY A 62 -12.12 -5.51 5.05
C GLY A 62 -11.19 -5.48 3.83
N ILE A 63 -10.07 -6.18 3.92
CA ILE A 63 -9.11 -6.32 2.82
C ILE A 63 -9.68 -7.15 1.68
N PHE A 64 -10.42 -8.22 1.98
CA PHE A 64 -11.12 -9.02 0.98
C PHE A 64 -12.14 -8.17 0.21
N SER A 65 -12.97 -7.39 0.93
CA SER A 65 -13.93 -6.47 0.31
C SER A 65 -13.24 -5.41 -0.56
N LEU A 66 -12.10 -4.86 -0.10
CA LEU A 66 -11.31 -3.90 -0.87
C LEU A 66 -10.76 -4.51 -2.17
N MET A 67 -10.30 -5.76 -2.12
CA MET A 67 -9.82 -6.48 -3.31
C MET A 67 -10.95 -6.80 -4.28
N GLN A 68 -12.12 -7.19 -3.77
CA GLN A 68 -13.30 -7.42 -4.59
C GLN A 68 -13.78 -6.14 -5.28
N TRP A 69 -13.73 -5.00 -4.57
CA TRP A 69 -14.02 -3.70 -5.17
C TRP A 69 -13.00 -3.34 -6.25
N THR A 70 -11.70 -3.53 -5.98
CA THR A 70 -10.64 -3.33 -6.98
C THR A 70 -10.91 -4.16 -8.25
N PHE A 71 -11.32 -5.42 -8.09
CA PHE A 71 -11.64 -6.29 -9.22
C PHE A 71 -12.85 -5.77 -10.02
N ARG A 72 -13.91 -5.35 -9.33
CA ARG A 72 -15.11 -4.77 -9.97
C ARG A 72 -14.82 -3.48 -10.73
N PHE A 73 -13.97 -2.62 -10.18
CA PHE A 73 -13.54 -1.38 -10.83
C PHE A 73 -12.93 -1.66 -12.21
N TYR A 74 -12.03 -2.65 -12.28
CA TYR A 74 -11.40 -3.01 -13.55
C TYR A 74 -12.29 -3.84 -14.49
N SER A 75 -13.25 -4.59 -13.97
CA SER A 75 -14.22 -5.27 -14.82
C SER A 75 -15.18 -4.30 -15.50
N ILE A 76 -15.63 -3.24 -14.81
CA ILE A 76 -16.53 -2.23 -15.38
C ILE A 76 -15.78 -1.40 -16.44
N ALA A 77 -14.54 -0.99 -16.15
CA ALA A 77 -13.72 -0.23 -17.09
C ALA A 77 -13.47 -0.94 -18.43
N GLN A 78 -13.52 -2.27 -18.48
CA GLN A 78 -13.37 -3.04 -19.73
C GLN A 78 -14.65 -3.06 -20.59
N TRP A 79 -15.83 -2.79 -20.02
CA TRP A 79 -17.10 -2.83 -20.76
C TRP A 79 -17.49 -1.47 -21.35
N ASP A 80 -16.95 -0.37 -20.81
CA ASP A 80 -17.16 0.99 -21.33
C ASP A 80 -16.10 1.41 -22.38
N SER A 81 -15.25 0.48 -22.84
CA SER A 81 -14.18 0.69 -23.85
C SER A 81 -14.60 0.28 -25.26
#